data_AF-A0A6I8MXD0-F1
#
_entry.id   AF-A0A6I8MXD0-F1
#
_cell.length_a   1.000
_cell.length_b   1.000
_cell.length_c   1.000
_cell.angle_alpha   90.00
_cell.angle_beta   90.00
_cell.angle_gamma   90.00
#
_symmetry.space_group_name_H-M   'P 1'
#
loop_
_entity.id
_entity.type
_entity.pdbx_description
1 polymer ?
#
loop_
_entity_poly.entity_id
_entity_poly.type
_entity_poly.pdbx_seq_one_letter_code
_entity_poly.pdbx_strand_id
1 'polypeptide(L)'
;MSVSKRPGAMEDENLGQYFRLQYGERLLDLSLSPAGEEAVSSSTFIRLLEKKKEARLVHRAMEGQKETFKRKMEALTLRWEELAAKELQLKAHIQKFEQFVQENDQKRIRALKKASKERELKKQRGQELAKARQEMALLKQEDLLLSRQLQDYSIFNKYLEKVVENSEESRWAHIQNTAAKKTLLLGTIKMATLNLFQIVSKQLKETTSVPVEDTHKQLDLVRGRGTSAASPGRAEGGPEVGGASGRSPPSRPRRSSSTSRTWRTSGPS
;
A
#
# COMPACT_ATOMS: atom_id res chain seq x y z
N MET A 1 20.36 -75.91 -9.82
CA MET A 1 21.29 -76.32 -8.75
C MET A 1 20.94 -75.47 -7.54
N SER A 2 20.53 -75.95 -6.37
CA SER A 2 20.50 -77.29 -5.82
C SER A 2 19.43 -77.34 -4.73
N VAL A 3 18.73 -78.47 -4.67
CA VAL A 3 17.78 -78.85 -3.65
C VAL A 3 18.47 -78.84 -2.28
N SER A 4 18.08 -77.93 -1.38
CA SER A 4 18.45 -78.04 0.04
C SER A 4 17.38 -78.83 0.77
N LYS A 5 17.57 -80.15 0.70
CA LYS A 5 16.87 -81.18 1.47
C LYS A 5 17.09 -80.88 2.95
N ARG A 6 16.00 -80.71 3.72
CA ARG A 6 16.08 -80.59 5.19
C ARG A 6 16.83 -81.81 5.75
N PRO A 7 17.87 -81.64 6.57
CA PRO A 7 18.51 -82.76 7.26
C PRO A 7 17.67 -83.19 8.47
N GLY A 8 17.49 -84.49 8.64
CA GLY A 8 17.39 -85.10 9.97
C GLY A 8 16.02 -85.10 10.67
N ALA A 9 15.04 -85.83 10.12
CA ALA A 9 13.95 -86.42 10.91
C ALA A 9 14.17 -87.93 11.12
N MET A 10 15.42 -88.39 10.99
CA MET A 10 15.84 -89.81 11.02
C MET A 10 16.78 -90.11 12.21
N GLU A 11 16.81 -89.25 13.23
CA GLU A 11 17.68 -89.43 14.41
C GLU A 11 16.90 -89.72 15.71
N ASP A 12 15.63 -89.31 15.81
CA ASP A 12 14.82 -89.52 17.03
C ASP A 12 14.41 -90.99 17.25
N GLU A 13 14.08 -91.74 16.19
CA GLU A 13 13.74 -93.16 16.32
C GLU A 13 14.95 -94.02 16.67
N ASN A 14 16.12 -93.65 16.14
CA ASN A 14 17.35 -94.42 16.33
C ASN A 14 17.96 -94.19 17.71
N LEU A 15 17.88 -92.96 18.24
CA LEU A 15 18.29 -92.66 19.60
C LEU A 15 17.38 -93.32 20.63
N GLY A 16 16.06 -93.37 20.36
CA GLY A 16 15.10 -94.10 21.17
C GLY A 16 15.30 -95.62 21.16
N GLN A 17 15.68 -96.20 20.00
CA GLN A 17 16.06 -97.62 19.91
C GLN A 17 17.38 -97.93 20.62
N TYR A 18 18.38 -97.05 20.49
CA TYR A 18 19.67 -97.16 21.17
C TYR A 18 19.51 -97.19 22.69
N PHE A 19 18.72 -96.27 23.25
CA PHE A 19 18.44 -96.29 24.69
C PHE A 19 17.61 -97.50 25.11
N ARG A 20 16.62 -97.95 24.33
CA ARG A 20 15.86 -99.17 24.65
C ARG A 20 16.74 -100.42 24.70
N LEU A 21 17.67 -100.58 23.77
CA LEU A 21 18.58 -101.73 23.72
C LEU A 21 19.61 -101.67 24.86
N GLN A 22 20.29 -100.54 25.04
CA GLN A 22 21.33 -100.40 26.07
C GLN A 22 20.80 -100.45 27.51
N TYR A 23 19.62 -99.88 27.77
CA TYR A 23 19.00 -100.00 29.09
C TYR A 23 18.28 -101.34 29.26
N GLY A 24 17.75 -101.94 28.19
CA GLY A 24 17.13 -103.26 28.19
C GLY A 24 18.11 -104.37 28.57
N GLU A 25 19.30 -104.41 27.94
CA GLU A 25 20.35 -105.38 28.26
C GLU A 25 20.89 -105.19 29.70
N ARG A 26 21.16 -103.95 30.13
CA ARG A 26 21.64 -103.69 31.49
C ARG A 26 20.62 -104.01 32.59
N LEU A 27 19.32 -103.84 32.34
CA LEU A 27 18.27 -104.22 33.28
C LEU A 27 18.17 -105.73 33.45
N LEU A 28 18.41 -106.48 32.37
CA LEU A 28 18.47 -107.93 32.40
C LEU A 28 19.72 -108.43 33.16
N ASP A 29 20.88 -107.82 32.96
CA ASP A 29 22.12 -108.16 33.70
C ASP A 29 22.00 -107.95 35.22
N LEU A 30 21.27 -106.92 35.65
CA LEU A 30 20.98 -106.67 37.07
C LEU A 30 20.02 -107.69 37.69
N SER A 31 19.22 -108.39 36.87
CA SER A 31 18.23 -109.37 37.32
C SER A 31 18.74 -110.81 37.41
N LEU A 32 19.94 -111.09 36.87
CA LEU A 32 20.52 -112.43 36.77
C LEU A 32 21.73 -112.68 37.70
N SER A 33 22.07 -111.75 38.61
CA SER A 33 23.11 -111.99 39.62
C SER A 33 22.55 -112.79 40.81
N PRO A 34 23.04 -114.02 41.10
CA PRO A 34 22.48 -114.85 42.17
C PRO A 34 23.24 -114.60 43.48
N ALA A 35 22.66 -113.81 44.39
CA ALA A 35 23.04 -113.81 45.82
C ALA A 35 21.98 -113.13 46.71
N GLY A 36 21.31 -113.93 47.56
CA GLY A 36 20.65 -113.45 48.79
C GLY A 36 19.33 -112.69 48.61
N GLU A 37 18.25 -113.42 48.42
CA GLU A 37 16.88 -112.90 48.30
C GLU A 37 16.35 -112.41 49.65
N GLU A 38 16.04 -111.10 49.69
CA GLU A 38 14.98 -110.39 50.46
C GLU A 38 15.44 -109.03 51.02
N ALA A 39 16.74 -108.81 51.32
CA ALA A 39 17.23 -107.50 51.80
C ALA A 39 17.76 -106.58 50.67
N VAL A 40 18.31 -107.13 49.58
CA VAL A 40 18.98 -106.34 48.53
C VAL A 40 18.00 -105.76 47.49
N SER A 41 16.89 -106.46 47.20
CA SER A 41 15.82 -105.98 46.32
C SER A 41 15.11 -104.74 46.90
N SER A 42 14.97 -104.69 48.23
CA SER A 42 14.51 -103.50 48.94
C SER A 42 15.49 -102.33 48.75
N SER A 43 16.80 -102.57 48.87
CA SER A 43 17.85 -101.54 48.76
C SER A 43 18.03 -100.94 47.35
N THR A 44 17.98 -101.75 46.29
CA THR A 44 18.09 -101.27 44.90
C THR A 44 16.84 -100.55 44.42
N PHE A 45 15.65 -101.06 44.78
CA PHE A 45 14.37 -100.44 44.49
C PHE A 45 14.20 -99.09 45.22
N ILE A 46 14.59 -99.01 46.49
CA ILE A 46 14.60 -97.76 47.27
C ILE A 46 15.51 -96.71 46.62
N ARG A 47 16.74 -97.06 46.22
CA ARG A 47 17.69 -96.15 45.57
C ARG A 47 17.17 -95.61 44.22
N LEU A 48 16.48 -96.43 43.42
CA LEU A 48 15.86 -95.98 42.18
C LEU A 48 14.71 -94.99 42.43
N LEU A 49 13.90 -95.22 43.47
CA LEU A 49 12.85 -94.29 43.87
C LEU A 49 13.41 -92.95 44.37
N GLU A 50 14.51 -92.99 45.12
CA GLU A 50 15.25 -91.79 45.54
C GLU A 50 15.78 -91.02 44.33
N LYS A 51 16.45 -91.68 43.39
CA LYS A 51 16.91 -91.05 42.13
C LYS A 51 15.77 -90.48 41.30
N LYS A 52 14.62 -91.17 41.25
CA LYS A 52 13.39 -90.67 40.59
C LYS A 52 12.81 -89.45 41.32
N LYS A 53 12.94 -89.36 42.64
CA LYS A 53 12.53 -88.19 43.43
C LYS A 53 13.49 -87.01 43.19
N GLU A 54 14.80 -87.26 43.23
CA GLU A 54 15.84 -86.27 42.93
C GLU A 54 15.68 -85.71 41.51
N ALA A 55 15.51 -86.56 40.50
CA ALA A 55 15.29 -86.14 39.12
C ALA A 55 14.04 -85.26 38.98
N ARG A 56 12.95 -85.58 39.70
CA ARG A 56 11.74 -84.75 39.74
C ARG A 56 11.97 -83.39 40.41
N LEU A 57 12.75 -83.33 41.48
CA LEU A 57 13.09 -82.08 42.16
C LEU A 57 13.97 -81.19 41.26
N VAL A 58 14.99 -81.77 40.63
CA VAL A 58 15.85 -81.06 39.67
C VAL A 58 15.04 -80.57 38.47
N HIS A 59 14.15 -81.42 37.94
CA HIS A 59 13.26 -81.03 36.83
C HIS A 59 12.36 -79.84 37.21
N ARG A 60 11.72 -79.89 38.38
CA ARG A 60 10.90 -78.78 38.91
C ARG A 60 11.73 -77.50 39.09
N ALA A 61 12.96 -77.61 39.60
CA ALA A 61 13.86 -76.47 39.74
C ALA A 61 14.26 -75.87 38.38
N MET A 62 14.54 -76.72 37.38
CA MET A 62 14.84 -76.32 36.01
C MET A 62 13.65 -75.65 35.32
N GLU A 63 12.43 -76.16 35.51
CA GLU A 63 11.21 -75.52 35.03
C GLU A 63 11.02 -74.14 35.66
N GLY A 64 11.24 -74.01 36.97
CA GLY A 64 11.24 -72.72 37.66
C GLY A 64 12.25 -71.73 37.05
N GLN A 65 13.48 -72.18 36.77
CA GLN A 65 14.49 -71.36 36.11
C GLN A 65 14.08 -70.96 34.68
N LYS A 66 13.54 -71.90 33.88
CA LYS A 66 13.03 -71.60 32.53
C LYS A 66 11.95 -70.53 32.56
N GLU A 67 11.00 -70.62 33.48
CA GLU A 67 9.94 -69.61 33.65
C GLU A 67 10.52 -68.25 34.05
N THR A 68 11.49 -68.20 34.96
CA THR A 68 12.14 -66.92 35.31
C THR A 68 12.92 -66.31 34.15
N PHE A 69 13.60 -67.14 33.34
CA PHE A 69 14.29 -66.67 32.14
C PHE A 69 13.30 -66.15 31.10
N LYS A 70 12.20 -66.87 30.87
CA LYS A 70 11.12 -66.46 29.97
C LYS A 70 10.54 -65.09 30.36
N ARG A 71 10.20 -64.89 31.64
CA ARG A 71 9.73 -63.59 32.15
C ARG A 71 10.75 -62.48 31.97
N LYS A 72 12.04 -62.77 32.17
CA LYS A 72 13.12 -61.80 31.92
C LYS A 72 13.23 -61.44 30.44
N MET A 73 13.08 -62.42 29.55
CA MET A 73 13.07 -62.17 28.12
C MET A 73 11.88 -61.31 27.71
N GLU A 74 10.68 -61.60 28.21
CA GLU A 74 9.47 -60.80 27.97
C GLU A 74 9.62 -59.35 28.49
N ALA A 75 10.21 -59.16 29.67
CA ALA A 75 10.48 -57.83 30.20
C ALA A 75 11.49 -57.04 29.34
N LEU A 76 12.52 -57.72 28.82
CA LEU A 76 13.46 -57.09 27.90
C LEU A 76 12.80 -56.73 26.57
N THR A 77 11.98 -57.61 25.99
CA THR A 77 11.31 -57.33 24.71
C THR A 77 10.40 -56.11 24.82
N LEU A 78 9.61 -56.01 25.89
CA LEU A 78 8.78 -54.82 26.16
C LEU A 78 9.63 -53.56 26.29
N ARG A 79 10.76 -53.63 27.01
CA ARG A 79 11.67 -52.49 27.15
C ARG A 79 12.30 -52.06 25.81
N TRP A 80 12.62 -53.02 24.93
CA TRP A 80 13.11 -52.72 23.58
C TRP A 80 12.03 -52.01 22.74
N GLU A 81 10.78 -52.45 22.82
CA GLU A 81 9.65 -51.81 22.12
C GLU A 81 9.40 -50.38 22.64
N GLU A 82 9.44 -50.17 23.95
CA GLU A 82 9.31 -48.83 24.55
C GLU A 82 10.43 -47.88 24.11
N LEU A 83 11.68 -48.37 24.07
CA LEU A 83 12.81 -47.58 23.60
C LEU A 83 12.68 -47.23 22.13
N ALA A 84 12.25 -48.18 21.29
CA ALA A 84 12.00 -47.94 19.87
C ALA A 84 10.89 -46.90 19.65
N ALA A 85 9.82 -46.94 20.45
CA ALA A 85 8.75 -45.95 20.41
C ALA A 85 9.25 -44.55 20.80
N LYS A 86 10.06 -44.43 21.87
CA LYS A 86 10.65 -43.16 22.30
C LYS A 86 11.63 -42.61 21.27
N GLU A 87 12.42 -43.48 20.63
CA GLU A 87 13.32 -43.08 19.55
C GLU A 87 12.53 -42.51 18.36
N LEU A 88 11.43 -43.16 17.97
CA LEU A 88 10.57 -42.67 16.89
C LEU A 88 9.94 -41.31 17.24
N GLN A 89 9.49 -41.12 18.48
CA GLN A 89 8.98 -39.84 18.95
C GLN A 89 10.03 -38.74 18.88
N LEU A 90 11.25 -39.00 19.35
CA LEU A 90 12.35 -38.04 19.28
C LEU A 90 12.68 -37.65 17.84
N LYS A 91 12.76 -38.63 16.93
CA LYS A 91 12.96 -38.38 15.50
C LYS A 91 11.86 -37.48 14.93
N ALA A 92 10.60 -37.73 15.28
CA ALA A 92 9.48 -36.90 14.85
C ALA A 92 9.57 -35.47 15.41
N HIS A 93 10.01 -35.29 16.66
CA HIS A 93 10.21 -33.97 17.24
C HIS A 93 11.37 -33.20 16.59
N ILE A 94 12.48 -33.89 16.29
CA ILE A 94 13.63 -33.30 15.59
C ILE A 94 13.19 -32.81 14.21
N GLN A 95 12.47 -33.63 13.43
CA GLN A 95 11.97 -33.23 12.12
C GLN A 95 11.07 -31.99 12.18
N LYS A 96 10.16 -31.92 13.17
CA LYS A 96 9.32 -30.74 13.38
C LYS A 96 10.14 -29.51 13.77
N PHE A 97 11.17 -29.68 14.59
CA PHE A 97 12.06 -28.59 14.99
C PHE A 97 12.89 -28.07 13.82
N GLU A 98 13.43 -28.96 12.98
CA GLU A 98 14.14 -28.60 11.75
C GLU A 98 13.23 -27.80 10.80
N GLN A 99 11.99 -28.25 10.59
CA GLN A 99 10.99 -27.53 9.81
C GLN A 99 10.73 -26.14 10.39
N PHE A 100 10.54 -26.03 11.71
CA PHE A 100 10.33 -24.75 12.39
C PHE A 100 11.51 -23.79 12.19
N VAL A 101 12.75 -24.26 12.33
CA VAL A 101 13.96 -23.45 12.12
C VAL A 101 14.03 -22.98 10.67
N GLN A 102 13.79 -23.88 9.70
CA GLN A 102 13.78 -23.53 8.28
C GLN A 102 12.72 -22.47 7.95
N GLU A 103 11.49 -22.62 8.44
CA GLU A 103 10.43 -21.65 8.24
C GLU A 103 10.74 -20.30 8.88
N ASN A 104 11.34 -20.30 10.08
CA ASN A 104 11.74 -19.08 10.76
C ASN A 104 12.84 -18.35 9.97
N ASP A 105 13.84 -19.07 9.48
CA ASP A 105 14.90 -18.52 8.65
C ASP A 105 14.36 -17.99 7.33
N GLN A 106 13.38 -18.67 6.71
CA GLN A 106 12.70 -18.14 5.52
C GLN A 106 11.97 -16.81 5.83
N LYS A 107 11.28 -16.71 6.98
CA LYS A 107 10.65 -15.45 7.42
C LYS A 107 11.70 -14.36 7.62
N ARG A 108 12.82 -14.67 8.28
CA ARG A 108 13.94 -13.74 8.49
C ARG A 108 14.53 -13.24 7.18
N ILE A 109 14.81 -14.15 6.23
CA ILE A 109 15.34 -13.82 4.91
C ILE A 109 14.37 -12.91 4.14
N ARG A 110 13.07 -13.22 4.15
CA ARG A 110 12.04 -12.39 3.48
C ARG A 110 11.98 -10.99 4.09
N ALA A 111 11.99 -10.89 5.42
CA ALA A 111 11.99 -9.61 6.12
C ALA A 111 13.23 -8.78 5.79
N LEU A 112 14.42 -9.40 5.82
CA LEU A 112 15.68 -8.74 5.45
C LEU A 112 15.69 -8.26 4.00
N LYS A 113 15.22 -9.10 3.06
CA LYS A 113 15.12 -8.74 1.64
C LYS A 113 14.14 -7.59 1.39
N LYS A 114 13.03 -7.55 2.12
CA LYS A 114 12.06 -6.45 2.06
C LYS A 114 12.68 -5.16 2.61
N ALA A 115 13.31 -5.23 3.77
CA ALA A 115 13.95 -4.09 4.41
C ALA A 115 15.12 -3.53 3.57
N SER A 116 15.93 -4.38 2.94
CA SER A 116 17.02 -3.93 2.08
C SER A 116 16.50 -3.24 0.82
N LYS A 117 15.48 -3.82 0.17
CA LYS A 117 14.83 -3.23 -1.01
C LYS A 117 14.20 -1.87 -0.68
N GLU A 118 13.54 -1.74 0.47
CA GLU A 118 12.96 -0.48 0.94
C GLU A 118 14.02 0.59 1.22
N ARG A 119 15.13 0.22 1.88
CA ARG A 119 16.25 1.14 2.12
C ARG A 119 16.86 1.66 0.82
N GLU A 120 17.06 0.79 -0.17
CA GLU A 120 17.62 1.19 -1.46
C GLU A 120 16.66 2.11 -2.23
N LEU A 121 15.36 1.78 -2.27
CA LEU A 121 14.34 2.66 -2.86
C LEU A 121 14.30 4.02 -2.17
N LYS A 122 14.38 4.07 -0.84
CA LYS A 122 14.42 5.33 -0.08
C LYS A 122 15.66 6.16 -0.42
N LYS A 123 16.81 5.51 -0.59
CA LYS A 123 18.06 6.17 -0.99
C LYS A 123 17.94 6.76 -2.41
N GLN A 124 17.41 6.00 -3.36
CA GLN A 124 17.16 6.46 -4.74
C GLN A 124 16.21 7.66 -4.76
N ARG A 125 15.05 7.56 -4.08
CA ARG A 125 14.10 8.68 -3.96
C ARG A 125 14.72 9.90 -3.28
N GLY A 126 15.56 9.70 -2.27
CA GLY A 126 16.30 10.79 -1.62
C GLY A 126 17.24 11.51 -2.58
N GLN A 127 17.94 10.77 -3.45
CA GLN A 127 18.81 11.34 -4.48
C GLN A 127 18.02 12.09 -5.55
N GLU A 128 16.91 11.53 -6.05
CA GLU A 128 16.00 12.21 -6.98
C GLU A 128 15.46 13.52 -6.40
N LEU A 129 15.01 13.48 -5.14
CA LEU A 129 14.51 14.66 -4.43
C LEU A 129 15.59 15.73 -4.27
N ALA A 130 16.84 15.33 -3.98
CA ALA A 130 17.96 16.26 -3.85
C ALA A 130 18.27 16.95 -5.18
N LYS A 131 18.30 16.19 -6.30
CA LYS A 131 18.49 16.74 -7.66
C LYS A 131 17.37 17.72 -8.03
N ALA A 132 16.11 17.31 -7.86
CA ALA A 132 14.96 18.16 -8.16
C ALA A 132 14.95 19.45 -7.31
N ARG A 133 15.37 19.38 -6.03
CA ARG A 133 15.51 20.56 -5.18
C ARG A 133 16.61 21.50 -5.68
N GLN A 134 17.73 20.96 -6.14
CA GLN A 134 18.81 21.75 -6.72
C GLN A 134 18.35 22.45 -8.00
N GLU A 135 17.72 21.73 -8.93
CA GLU A 135 17.15 22.28 -10.16
C GLU A 135 16.13 23.38 -9.88
N MET A 136 15.20 23.14 -8.94
CA MET A 136 14.24 24.15 -8.52
C MET A 136 14.89 25.40 -7.92
N ALA A 137 16.01 25.25 -7.21
CA ALA A 137 16.75 26.39 -6.66
C ALA A 137 17.42 27.21 -7.77
N LEU A 138 18.02 26.55 -8.76
CA LEU A 138 18.62 27.19 -9.92
C LEU A 138 17.56 27.94 -10.74
N LEU A 139 16.46 27.29 -11.08
CA LEU A 139 15.36 27.92 -11.84
C LEU A 139 14.77 29.13 -11.12
N LYS A 140 14.63 29.06 -9.78
CA LYS A 140 14.18 30.22 -8.99
C LYS A 140 15.18 31.37 -9.04
N GLN A 141 16.48 31.06 -9.04
CA GLN A 141 17.51 32.09 -9.15
C GLN A 141 17.46 32.76 -10.53
N GLU A 142 17.29 31.98 -11.60
CA GLU A 142 17.11 32.49 -12.96
C GLU A 142 15.85 33.35 -13.09
N ASP A 143 14.72 32.91 -12.54
CA ASP A 143 13.47 33.66 -12.54
C ASP A 143 13.61 35.01 -11.81
N LEU A 144 14.30 35.03 -10.66
CA LEU A 144 14.61 36.27 -9.95
C LEU A 144 15.49 37.23 -10.77
N LEU A 145 16.50 36.69 -11.47
CA LEU A 145 17.36 37.50 -12.34
C LEU A 145 16.57 38.08 -13.51
N LEU A 146 15.75 37.27 -14.18
CA LEU A 146 14.94 37.70 -15.31
C LEU A 146 13.87 38.71 -14.89
N SER A 147 13.24 38.49 -13.73
CA SER A 147 12.27 39.42 -13.15
C SER A 147 12.90 40.79 -12.86
N ARG A 148 14.13 40.80 -12.33
CA ARG A 148 14.89 42.04 -12.13
C ARG A 148 15.20 42.73 -13.44
N GLN A 149 15.65 42.00 -14.45
CA GLN A 149 15.90 42.57 -15.79
C GLN A 149 14.63 43.18 -16.39
N LEU A 150 13.49 42.49 -16.30
CA LEU A 150 12.20 43.03 -16.75
C LEU A 150 11.81 44.31 -15.99
N GLN A 151 12.10 44.38 -14.69
CA GLN A 151 11.89 45.57 -13.89
C GLN A 151 12.78 46.73 -14.36
N ASP A 152 14.05 46.47 -14.67
CA ASP A 152 14.98 47.49 -15.20
C ASP A 152 14.48 48.01 -16.56
N TYR A 153 13.93 47.14 -17.40
CA TYR A 153 13.33 47.54 -18.68
C TYR A 153 11.96 48.22 -18.55
N SER A 154 11.35 48.27 -17.36
CA SER A 154 10.04 48.91 -17.16
C SER A 154 10.05 50.41 -17.48
N ILE A 155 11.22 51.07 -17.35
CA ILE A 155 11.38 52.48 -17.68
C ILE A 155 11.16 52.72 -19.18
N PHE A 156 11.72 51.84 -20.03
CA PHE A 156 11.55 51.95 -21.48
C PHE A 156 10.11 51.68 -21.90
N ASN A 157 9.45 50.68 -21.31
CA ASN A 157 8.03 50.43 -21.57
C ASN A 157 7.17 51.66 -21.23
N LYS A 158 7.36 52.26 -20.05
CA LYS A 158 6.65 53.48 -19.66
C LYS A 158 6.94 54.66 -20.59
N TYR A 159 8.19 54.81 -21.04
CA TYR A 159 8.54 55.84 -21.99
C TYR A 159 7.84 55.62 -23.34
N LEU A 160 7.86 54.40 -23.86
CA LEU A 160 7.19 54.06 -25.12
C LEU A 160 5.68 54.24 -25.03
N GLU A 161 5.05 53.84 -23.92
CA GLU A 161 3.63 54.13 -23.65
C GLU A 161 3.36 55.64 -23.73
N LYS A 162 4.23 56.46 -23.11
CA LYS A 162 4.09 57.92 -23.14
C LYS A 162 4.24 58.51 -24.54
N VAL A 163 5.18 57.99 -25.33
CA VAL A 163 5.38 58.43 -26.72
C VAL A 163 4.17 58.07 -27.58
N VAL A 164 3.61 56.87 -27.42
CA VAL A 164 2.41 56.43 -28.15
C VAL A 164 1.19 57.24 -27.72
N GLU A 165 0.99 57.48 -26.42
CA GLU A 165 -0.08 58.35 -25.92
C GLU A 165 -0.04 59.74 -26.55
N ASN A 166 1.17 60.29 -26.70
CA ASN A 166 1.41 61.61 -27.26
C ASN A 166 1.50 61.63 -28.80
N SER A 167 1.33 60.48 -29.47
CA SER A 167 1.42 60.43 -30.93
C SER A 167 0.24 61.11 -31.59
N GLU A 168 0.47 61.61 -32.81
CA GLU A 168 -0.59 62.18 -33.63
C GLU A 168 -1.67 61.15 -33.97
N GLU A 169 -1.34 59.85 -34.05
CA GLU A 169 -2.36 58.81 -34.24
C GLU A 169 -3.28 58.67 -33.03
N SER A 170 -2.74 58.69 -31.80
CA SER A 170 -3.53 58.66 -30.56
C SER A 170 -4.46 59.88 -30.49
N ARG A 171 -3.92 61.07 -30.82
CA ARG A 171 -4.68 62.32 -30.87
C ARG A 171 -5.78 62.28 -31.93
N TRP A 172 -5.47 61.80 -33.12
CA TRP A 172 -6.44 61.64 -34.20
C TRP A 172 -7.53 60.63 -33.85
N ALA A 173 -7.18 59.49 -33.24
CA ALA A 173 -8.13 58.51 -32.76
C ALA A 173 -9.10 59.10 -31.71
N HIS A 174 -8.61 59.96 -30.80
CA HIS A 174 -9.47 60.65 -29.83
C HIS A 174 -10.45 61.63 -30.50
N ILE A 175 -9.98 62.41 -31.48
CA ILE A 175 -10.82 63.35 -32.24
C ILE A 175 -11.88 62.58 -33.03
N GLN A 176 -11.49 61.52 -33.73
CA GLN A 176 -12.40 60.65 -34.49
C GLN A 176 -13.47 60.03 -33.59
N ASN A 177 -13.08 59.46 -32.44
CA ASN A 177 -14.03 58.92 -31.47
C ASN A 177 -15.00 59.99 -30.94
N THR A 178 -14.52 61.22 -30.70
CA THR A 178 -15.35 62.33 -30.24
C THR A 178 -16.30 62.81 -31.34
N ALA A 179 -15.81 62.93 -32.57
CA ALA A 179 -16.62 63.28 -33.73
C ALA A 179 -17.69 62.22 -33.98
N ALA A 180 -17.36 60.93 -33.96
CA ALA A 180 -18.31 59.83 -34.07
C ALA A 180 -19.41 59.90 -33.00
N LYS A 181 -19.05 60.17 -31.73
CA LYS A 181 -20.04 60.39 -30.64
C LYS A 181 -20.95 61.58 -30.93
N LYS A 182 -20.41 62.72 -31.37
CA LYS A 182 -21.21 63.91 -31.72
C LYS A 182 -22.12 63.68 -32.92
N THR A 183 -21.65 62.99 -33.95
CA THR A 183 -22.44 62.62 -35.14
C THR A 183 -23.57 61.69 -34.76
N LEU A 184 -23.31 60.69 -33.90
CA LEU A 184 -24.35 59.80 -33.40
C LEU A 184 -25.43 60.57 -32.63
N LEU A 185 -25.02 61.46 -31.71
CA LEU A 185 -25.94 62.30 -30.94
C LEU A 185 -26.79 63.20 -31.86
N LEU A 186 -26.17 63.85 -32.84
CA LEU A 186 -26.87 64.68 -33.82
C LEU A 186 -27.88 63.85 -34.62
N GLY A 187 -27.50 62.64 -35.04
CA GLY A 187 -28.40 61.69 -35.69
C GLY A 187 -29.59 61.32 -34.79
N THR A 188 -29.35 61.05 -33.50
CA THR A 188 -30.43 60.77 -32.54
C THR A 188 -31.38 61.96 -32.39
N ILE A 189 -30.85 63.18 -32.27
CA ILE A 189 -31.65 64.41 -32.19
C ILE A 189 -32.47 64.59 -33.47
N LYS A 190 -31.84 64.46 -34.64
CA LYS A 190 -32.51 64.58 -35.94
C LYS A 190 -33.65 63.56 -36.07
N MET A 191 -33.42 62.31 -35.67
CA MET A 191 -34.46 61.27 -35.67
C MET A 191 -35.59 61.58 -34.69
N ALA A 192 -35.28 62.04 -33.47
CA ALA A 192 -36.30 62.41 -32.49
C ALA A 192 -37.16 63.58 -32.98
N THR A 193 -36.54 64.63 -33.51
CA THR A 193 -37.25 65.79 -34.09
C THR A 193 -38.12 65.41 -35.26
N LEU A 194 -37.61 64.59 -36.19
CA LEU A 194 -38.39 64.10 -37.33
C LEU A 194 -39.57 63.25 -36.86
N ASN A 195 -39.35 62.34 -35.92
CA ASN A 195 -40.41 61.50 -35.35
C ASN A 195 -41.51 62.36 -34.72
N LEU A 196 -41.14 63.36 -33.91
CA LEU A 196 -42.09 64.30 -33.31
C LEU A 196 -42.83 65.13 -34.37
N PHE A 197 -42.12 65.68 -35.36
CA PHE A 197 -42.72 66.44 -36.46
C PHE A 197 -43.73 65.59 -37.24
N GLN A 198 -43.40 64.33 -37.57
CA GLN A 198 -44.30 63.42 -38.27
C GLN A 198 -45.57 63.13 -37.46
N ILE A 199 -45.48 62.99 -36.13
CA ILE A 199 -46.64 62.81 -35.26
C ILE A 199 -47.55 64.05 -35.31
N VAL A 200 -46.97 65.24 -35.12
CA VAL A 200 -47.71 66.52 -35.15
C VAL A 200 -48.36 66.75 -36.53
N SER A 201 -47.61 66.57 -37.62
CA SER A 201 -48.11 66.74 -38.98
C SER A 201 -49.24 65.75 -39.33
N LYS A 202 -49.20 64.51 -38.83
CA LYS A 202 -50.29 63.52 -38.98
C LYS A 202 -51.56 63.93 -38.23
N GLN A 203 -51.45 64.50 -37.03
CA GLN A 203 -52.62 64.96 -36.25
C GLN A 203 -53.35 66.13 -36.91
N LEU A 204 -52.62 66.98 -37.64
CA LEU A 204 -53.12 68.23 -38.23
C LEU A 204 -53.67 68.09 -39.68
N LYS A 205 -53.61 66.91 -40.31
CA LYS A 205 -53.98 66.67 -41.72
C LYS A 205 -53.30 67.59 -42.76
N GLU A 206 -52.23 68.31 -42.38
CA GLU A 206 -51.48 69.18 -43.27
C GLU A 206 -50.34 68.41 -43.94
N THR A 207 -50.36 68.32 -45.27
CA THR A 207 -49.26 67.79 -46.07
C THR A 207 -48.18 68.86 -46.28
N THR A 208 -47.61 69.39 -45.20
CA THR A 208 -46.45 70.28 -45.34
C THR A 208 -45.24 69.43 -45.68
N SER A 209 -44.87 69.41 -46.96
CA SER A 209 -43.70 68.69 -47.46
C SER A 209 -42.42 69.40 -47.02
N VAL A 210 -41.97 69.10 -45.79
CA VAL A 210 -40.68 69.56 -45.28
C VAL A 210 -39.64 68.50 -45.60
N PRO A 211 -38.53 68.85 -46.27
CA PRO A 211 -37.45 67.92 -46.55
C PRO A 211 -36.95 67.24 -45.28
N VAL A 212 -36.70 65.92 -45.35
CA VAL A 212 -36.22 65.11 -44.22
C VAL A 212 -34.89 65.63 -43.65
N GLU A 213 -34.09 66.29 -44.48
CA GLU A 213 -32.80 66.88 -44.12
C GLU A 213 -32.91 68.23 -43.38
N ASP A 214 -34.04 68.93 -43.46
CA ASP A 214 -34.19 70.27 -42.88
C ASP A 214 -34.67 70.20 -41.43
N THR A 215 -33.77 69.77 -40.54
CA THR A 215 -34.05 69.58 -39.12
C THR A 215 -34.44 70.89 -38.43
N HIS A 216 -33.95 72.04 -38.90
CA HIS A 216 -34.27 73.36 -38.34
C HIS A 216 -35.72 73.73 -38.62
N LYS A 217 -36.19 73.61 -39.88
CA LYS A 217 -37.61 73.87 -40.19
C LYS A 217 -38.56 72.88 -39.53
N GLN A 218 -38.17 71.60 -39.41
CA GLN A 218 -38.95 70.60 -38.65
C GLN A 218 -39.07 71.00 -37.18
N LEU A 219 -37.97 71.46 -36.56
CA LEU A 219 -37.96 71.92 -35.17
C LEU A 219 -38.75 73.22 -35.01
N ASP A 220 -38.65 74.18 -35.94
CA ASP A 220 -39.40 75.43 -35.91
C ASP A 220 -40.90 75.22 -36.09
N LEU A 221 -41.32 74.20 -36.84
CA LEU A 221 -42.74 73.83 -36.94
C LEU A 221 -43.25 73.12 -35.68
N VAL A 222 -42.39 72.32 -35.04
CA VAL A 222 -42.68 71.74 -33.72
C VAL A 222 -42.72 72.83 -32.62
N ARG A 223 -41.83 73.84 -32.70
CA ARG A 223 -41.63 74.88 -31.67
C ARG A 223 -42.52 76.10 -31.87
N GLY A 224 -42.58 76.65 -33.08
CA GLY A 224 -43.37 77.83 -33.46
C GLY A 224 -44.87 77.59 -33.39
N ARG A 225 -45.32 76.34 -33.34
CA ARG A 225 -46.70 75.99 -33.00
C ARG A 225 -46.91 75.67 -31.51
N GLY A 226 -45.82 75.51 -30.75
CA GLY A 226 -45.81 75.43 -29.28
C GLY A 226 -45.62 76.77 -28.57
N THR A 227 -45.31 77.85 -29.29
CA THR A 227 -45.13 79.20 -28.72
C THR A 227 -46.13 80.21 -29.30
N SER A 228 -47.42 79.94 -29.10
CA SER A 228 -48.42 81.02 -28.96
C SER A 228 -48.62 81.30 -27.47
N ALA A 229 -47.55 81.76 -26.81
CA ALA A 229 -47.60 82.42 -25.50
C ALA A 229 -46.20 83.01 -25.21
N ALA A 230 -46.10 84.32 -25.43
CA ALA A 230 -45.21 85.27 -24.75
C ALA A 230 -43.71 84.95 -24.58
N SER A 231 -42.90 85.76 -25.26
CA SER A 231 -41.58 86.23 -24.81
C SER A 231 -41.68 87.77 -24.66
N PRO A 232 -40.69 88.54 -24.16
CA PRO A 232 -39.47 88.20 -23.42
C PRO A 232 -39.20 89.18 -22.24
N GLY A 233 -38.11 88.98 -21.48
CA GLY A 233 -37.60 90.05 -20.62
C GLY A 233 -36.31 89.76 -19.87
N ARG A 234 -35.31 90.61 -20.14
CA ARG A 234 -34.29 91.14 -19.21
C ARG A 234 -32.87 90.55 -19.23
N ALA A 235 -32.03 91.21 -20.02
CA ALA A 235 -30.84 92.00 -19.64
C ALA A 235 -30.01 91.65 -18.38
N GLU A 236 -28.70 91.52 -18.67
CA GLU A 236 -27.50 92.03 -17.95
C GLU A 236 -26.95 91.38 -16.65
N GLY A 237 -25.60 91.30 -16.63
CA GLY A 237 -24.76 91.43 -15.44
C GLY A 237 -23.77 90.28 -15.17
N GLY A 238 -22.46 90.49 -15.36
CA GLY A 238 -21.37 89.61 -14.86
C GLY A 238 -21.17 89.73 -13.33
N PRO A 239 -19.99 89.45 -12.73
CA PRO A 239 -18.72 88.90 -13.22
C PRO A 239 -18.12 87.76 -12.33
N GLU A 240 -16.85 87.40 -12.61
CA GLU A 240 -15.82 86.67 -11.82
C GLU A 240 -16.14 86.03 -10.45
N VAL A 241 -15.69 84.78 -10.24
CA VAL A 241 -15.04 84.35 -8.99
C VAL A 241 -14.04 83.22 -9.26
N GLY A 242 -12.84 83.32 -8.67
CA GLY A 242 -11.74 82.37 -8.84
C GLY A 242 -11.72 81.15 -7.90
N GLY A 243 -10.69 80.34 -8.12
CA GLY A 243 -9.99 79.53 -7.11
C GLY A 243 -10.63 78.23 -6.63
N ALA A 244 -9.96 77.10 -6.86
CA ALA A 244 -9.74 76.10 -5.81
C ALA A 244 -8.67 75.06 -6.22
N SER A 245 -7.59 75.09 -5.46
CA SER A 245 -6.61 74.03 -5.25
C SER A 245 -7.23 72.71 -4.80
N GLY A 246 -6.68 71.58 -5.27
CA GLY A 246 -6.97 70.25 -4.73
C GLY A 246 -5.85 69.26 -5.05
N ARG A 247 -4.75 69.31 -4.28
CA ARG A 247 -3.73 68.26 -4.23
C ARG A 247 -4.28 67.08 -3.42
N SER A 248 -4.29 65.89 -4.00
CA SER A 248 -4.47 64.62 -3.28
C SER A 248 -3.10 63.97 -3.05
N PRO A 249 -2.78 63.44 -1.84
CA PRO A 249 -1.56 62.67 -1.61
C PRO A 249 -1.79 61.16 -1.85
N PRO A 250 -0.74 60.37 -2.14
CA PRO A 250 -0.87 58.93 -2.26
C PRO A 250 -0.76 58.20 -0.91
N SER A 251 -1.55 57.15 -0.79
CA SER A 251 -1.62 56.20 0.33
C SER A 251 -0.35 55.34 0.44
N ARG A 252 0.19 55.20 1.66
CA ARG A 252 1.26 54.24 2.00
C ARG A 252 0.80 52.77 1.85
N PRO A 253 1.70 51.82 1.53
CA PRO A 253 1.39 50.40 1.62
C PRO A 253 1.56 49.87 3.05
N ARG A 254 0.63 48.98 3.41
CA ARG A 254 0.51 48.27 4.68
C ARG A 254 1.42 47.04 4.67
N ARG A 255 2.29 46.95 5.68
CA ARG A 255 3.17 45.79 5.95
C ARG A 255 2.38 44.78 6.78
N SER A 256 2.31 43.52 6.34
CA SER A 256 1.94 42.35 7.16
C SER A 256 2.68 41.14 6.60
N SER A 257 3.87 40.82 7.13
CA SER A 257 4.09 39.81 8.18
C SER A 257 3.74 38.37 7.73
N SER A 258 4.77 37.70 7.21
CA SER A 258 4.86 36.26 7.02
C SER A 258 4.67 35.52 8.34
N THR A 259 3.74 34.57 8.39
CA THR A 259 3.73 33.55 9.44
C THR A 259 4.19 32.24 8.83
N SER A 260 5.47 31.90 9.06
CA SER A 260 6.03 30.58 8.78
C SER A 260 5.60 29.64 9.90
N ARG A 261 4.71 28.68 9.60
CA ARG A 261 4.37 27.59 10.53
C ARG A 261 5.20 26.36 10.19
N THR A 262 6.18 26.06 11.05
CA THR A 262 6.97 24.84 11.02
C THR A 262 6.14 23.68 11.58
N TRP A 263 6.05 22.58 10.83
CA TRP A 263 5.52 21.32 11.34
C TRP A 263 6.69 20.50 11.89
N ARG A 264 6.70 20.34 13.22
CA ARG A 264 7.61 19.46 13.95
C ARG A 264 7.04 18.04 13.87
N THR A 265 7.78 17.13 13.26
CA THR A 265 7.49 15.69 13.25
C THR A 265 7.89 15.08 14.60
N SER A 266 6.93 14.58 15.35
CA SER A 266 7.12 13.65 16.47
C SER A 266 7.16 12.22 15.93
N GLY A 267 8.26 11.51 16.18
CA GLY A 267 8.36 10.06 15.98
C GLY A 267 8.06 9.32 17.30
N PRO A 268 7.49 8.11 17.28
CA PRO A 268 7.21 7.35 18.49
C PRO A 268 8.44 6.53 18.94
N SER A 269 8.56 6.38 20.27
CA SER A 269 9.39 5.39 20.95
C SER A 269 8.81 3.98 20.82
#